data_AF-A0A182SWV1-F1
#
_entry.id   AF-A0A182SWV1-F1
#
_cell.length_a   1.000
_cell.length_b   1.000
_cell.length_c   1.000
_cell.angle_alpha   90.00
_cell.angle_beta   90.00
_cell.angle_gamma   90.00
#
_symmetry.space_group_name_H-M   'P 1'
#
loop_
_entity.id
_entity.type
_entity.pdbx_description
1 polymer ?
#
loop_
_entity_poly.entity_id
_entity_poly.type
_entity_poly.pdbx_seq_one_letter_code
_entity_poly.pdbx_strand_id
1 'polypeptide(L)'
;MAEQQQRDSLCPRLIDYLAIVGARSTHVTRSGTGNVGSASGSANQSSVQLPELLRRYPPMDHDDFPLPLDMVYFCQPEGCVSVGSRRTGSAIRDTTSFVFTLTDKDSGKT
;
A
#
# COMPACT_ATOMS: atom_id res chain seq x y z
N MET A 1 23.07 11.19 -30.93
CA MET A 1 21.67 10.97 -31.37
C MET A 1 21.13 9.60 -30.94
N ALA A 2 21.84 8.49 -31.13
CA ALA A 2 21.40 7.16 -30.68
C ALA A 2 21.15 7.07 -29.15
N GLU A 3 22.01 7.70 -28.35
CA GLU A 3 21.89 7.70 -26.88
C GLU A 3 20.64 8.46 -26.37
N GLN A 4 20.17 9.46 -27.12
CA GLN A 4 18.95 10.20 -26.77
C GLN A 4 17.70 9.34 -27.01
N GLN A 5 17.66 8.60 -28.12
CA GLN A 5 16.56 7.69 -28.47
C GLN A 5 16.44 6.51 -27.49
N GLN A 6 17.56 5.99 -27.00
CA GLN A 6 17.57 4.94 -25.97
C GLN A 6 17.02 5.42 -24.62
N ARG A 7 17.25 6.70 -24.29
CA ARG A 7 16.72 7.32 -23.06
C ARG A 7 15.21 7.56 -23.15
N ASP A 8 14.72 7.97 -24.31
CA ASP A 8 13.29 8.14 -24.57
C ASP A 8 12.54 6.80 -24.52
N SER A 9 13.22 5.68 -24.78
CA SER A 9 12.65 4.33 -24.68
C SER A 9 12.69 3.70 -23.29
N LEU A 10 13.53 4.19 -22.36
CA LEU A 10 13.75 3.49 -21.08
C LEU A 10 12.73 3.88 -20.00
N CYS A 11 12.27 5.14 -20.00
CA CYS A 11 11.35 5.67 -19.00
C CYS A 11 10.31 6.59 -19.67
N PRO A 12 9.23 6.05 -20.25
CA PRO A 12 8.22 6.86 -20.93
C PRO A 12 7.41 7.75 -19.97
N ARG A 13 7.52 7.51 -18.65
CA ARG A 13 6.75 8.19 -17.59
C ARG A 13 7.66 8.74 -16.50
N LEU A 14 7.24 9.84 -15.88
CA LEU A 14 7.89 10.42 -14.69
C LEU A 14 7.65 9.57 -13.44
N ILE A 15 6.44 9.03 -13.30
CA ILE A 15 6.00 8.13 -12.23
C ILE A 15 5.06 7.11 -12.87
N ASP A 16 5.28 5.82 -12.63
CA ASP A 16 4.40 4.79 -13.15
C ASP A 16 3.10 4.72 -12.33
N TYR A 17 3.19 4.66 -11.01
CA TYR A 17 2.01 4.61 -10.14
C TYR A 17 2.15 5.50 -8.92
N LEU A 18 1.05 6.13 -8.51
CA LEU A 18 0.86 6.70 -7.18
C LEU A 18 -0.11 5.80 -6.40
N ALA A 19 0.33 5.27 -5.26
CA ALA A 19 -0.46 4.37 -4.43
C ALA A 19 -0.67 4.92 -3.02
N ILE A 20 -1.85 4.66 -2.47
CA ILE A 20 -2.19 4.90 -1.06
C ILE A 20 -2.34 3.52 -0.42
N VAL A 21 -1.46 3.23 0.55
CA VAL A 21 -1.39 1.95 1.26
C VAL A 21 -1.79 2.14 2.71
N GLY A 22 -2.51 1.18 3.27
CA GLY A 22 -2.90 1.17 4.68
C GLY A 22 -3.77 -0.05 5.01
N ALA A 23 -4.45 -0.02 6.15
CA ALA A 23 -5.40 -1.08 6.50
C ALA A 23 -6.85 -0.65 6.22
N ARG A 24 -7.68 -1.54 5.68
CA ARG A 24 -9.13 -1.34 5.68
C ARG A 24 -9.63 -1.40 7.13
N SER A 25 -10.13 -0.27 7.64
CA SER A 25 -10.75 -0.20 8.95
C SER A 25 -11.86 -1.25 9.02
N THR A 26 -11.79 -2.14 10.01
CA THR A 26 -12.92 -3.00 10.35
C THR A 26 -14.04 -2.09 10.81
N HIS A 27 -15.03 -1.89 9.96
CA HIS A 27 -16.24 -1.14 10.28
C HIS A 27 -16.86 -1.80 11.52
N VAL A 28 -16.67 -1.19 12.70
CA VAL A 28 -17.45 -1.51 13.89
C VAL A 28 -18.87 -1.06 13.54
N THR A 29 -19.65 -2.00 13.02
CA THR A 29 -21.09 -1.85 12.91
C THR A 29 -21.60 -1.45 14.29
N ARG A 30 -22.17 -0.24 14.37
CA ARG A 30 -23.07 0.11 15.47
C ARG A 30 -24.16 -0.96 15.43
N SER A 31 -24.13 -1.87 16.40
CA SER A 31 -25.08 -2.99 16.50
C SER A 31 -26.51 -2.46 16.54
N GLY A 32 -27.18 -2.52 15.39
CA GLY A 32 -28.58 -2.82 15.26
C GLY A 32 -28.67 -4.21 14.63
N THR A 33 -28.97 -5.21 15.46
CA THR A 33 -29.58 -6.52 15.12
C THR A 33 -29.41 -7.07 13.70
N GLY A 34 -28.57 -8.11 13.54
CA GLY A 34 -28.61 -9.03 12.38
C GLY A 34 -27.32 -9.81 12.14
N ASN A 35 -27.30 -11.10 12.46
CA ASN A 35 -26.20 -12.04 12.15
C ASN A 35 -26.06 -12.29 10.65
N VAL A 36 -24.82 -12.41 10.12
CA VAL A 36 -24.19 -13.61 9.52
C VAL A 36 -22.78 -13.24 9.02
N GLY A 37 -21.76 -13.90 9.58
CA GLY A 37 -20.50 -14.23 8.89
C GLY A 37 -19.44 -13.14 8.67
N SER A 38 -18.62 -12.85 9.69
CA SER A 38 -17.15 -13.02 9.65
C SER A 38 -16.53 -12.51 10.96
N ALA A 39 -15.91 -13.41 11.72
CA ALA A 39 -15.01 -13.19 12.87
C ALA A 39 -15.16 -11.87 13.66
N SER A 40 -16.17 -11.79 14.53
CA SER A 40 -16.20 -10.81 15.63
C SER A 40 -15.35 -11.34 16.79
N GLY A 41 -14.13 -10.81 16.91
CA GLY A 41 -13.31 -10.90 18.11
C GLY A 41 -13.13 -9.51 18.68
N SER A 42 -13.94 -9.15 19.67
CA SER A 42 -13.71 -8.00 20.54
C SER A 42 -12.34 -8.14 21.22
N ALA A 43 -11.37 -7.27 20.91
CA ALA A 43 -10.30 -6.99 21.86
C ALA A 43 -9.55 -5.69 21.52
N ASN A 44 -9.27 -4.90 22.56
CA ASN A 44 -8.20 -3.91 22.63
C ASN A 44 -6.82 -4.59 22.46
N GLN A 45 -6.58 -5.25 21.34
CA GLN A 45 -5.26 -5.73 20.97
C GLN A 45 -4.83 -4.84 19.81
N SER A 46 -3.70 -4.16 19.97
CA SER A 46 -2.99 -3.55 18.86
C SER A 46 -2.49 -4.66 17.92
N SER A 47 -3.41 -5.30 17.20
CA SER A 47 -3.11 -6.31 16.22
C SER A 47 -2.58 -5.58 14.99
N VAL A 48 -1.34 -5.90 14.61
CA VAL A 48 -0.77 -5.47 13.33
C VAL A 48 -1.71 -5.96 12.22
N GLN A 49 -2.23 -5.02 11.43
CA GLN A 49 -3.09 -5.31 10.29
C GLN A 49 -2.23 -5.48 9.04
N LEU A 50 -2.65 -6.38 8.15
CA LEU A 50 -1.98 -6.57 6.86
C LEU A 50 -2.11 -5.28 6.03
N PRO A 51 -1.02 -4.80 5.39
CA PRO A 51 -1.11 -3.65 4.51
C PRO A 51 -1.86 -4.00 3.23
N GLU A 52 -2.69 -3.08 2.78
CA GLU A 52 -3.57 -3.24 1.63
C GLU A 52 -3.51 -1.98 0.75
N LEU A 53 -3.71 -2.17 -0.55
CA LEU A 53 -3.85 -1.07 -1.50
C LEU A 53 -5.22 -0.42 -1.34
N LEU A 54 -5.27 0.81 -0.82
CA LEU A 54 -6.50 1.56 -0.61
C LEU A 54 -6.91 2.34 -1.86
N ARG A 55 -5.93 2.85 -2.61
CA ARG A 55 -6.14 3.57 -3.86
C ARG A 55 -4.89 3.55 -4.73
N ARG A 56 -5.07 3.59 -6.05
CA ARG A 56 -3.98 3.78 -7.02
C ARG A 56 -4.36 4.74 -8.14
N TYR A 57 -3.33 5.33 -8.75
CA TYR A 57 -3.41 6.14 -9.95
C TYR A 57 -2.27 5.73 -10.89
N PRO A 58 -2.56 5.35 -12.16
CA PRO A 58 -3.91 5.18 -12.72
C PRO A 58 -4.73 4.05 -12.04
N PRO A 59 -6.07 4.04 -12.17
CA PRO A 59 -6.91 2.96 -11.61
C PRO A 59 -6.70 1.60 -12.30
N MET A 60 -6.33 1.63 -13.58
CA MET A 60 -6.00 0.45 -14.38
C MET A 60 -4.49 0.27 -14.45
N ASP A 61 -4.07 -0.96 -14.73
CA ASP A 61 -2.66 -1.26 -14.99
C ASP A 61 -2.22 -0.67 -16.33
N HIS A 62 -0.93 -0.40 -16.46
CA HIS A 62 -0.34 -0.04 -17.74
C HIS A 62 -0.16 -1.27 -18.63
N ASP A 63 -0.18 -1.04 -19.94
CA ASP A 63 -0.07 -2.10 -20.94
C ASP A 63 1.32 -2.78 -20.96
N ASP A 64 2.35 -2.04 -20.54
CA ASP A 64 3.74 -2.49 -20.51
C ASP A 64 4.09 -3.28 -19.25
N PHE A 65 3.53 -2.93 -18.09
CA PHE A 65 3.63 -3.74 -16.87
C PHE A 65 2.55 -3.41 -15.81
N PRO A 66 2.11 -4.42 -15.02
CA PRO A 66 1.15 -4.21 -13.94
C PRO A 66 1.78 -3.64 -12.67
N LEU A 67 0.98 -2.98 -11.82
CA LEU A 67 1.43 -2.58 -10.50
C LEU A 67 1.77 -3.84 -9.65
N PRO A 68 2.99 -3.99 -9.11
CA PRO A 68 3.32 -5.14 -8.26
C PRO A 68 2.45 -5.16 -6.99
N LEU A 69 1.71 -6.24 -6.77
CA LEU A 69 0.83 -6.39 -5.59
C LEU A 69 1.62 -6.34 -4.27
N ASP A 70 2.85 -6.88 -4.29
CA ASP A 70 3.72 -6.96 -3.11
C ASP A 70 4.30 -5.61 -2.69
N MET A 71 4.13 -4.55 -3.50
CA MET A 71 4.59 -3.19 -3.19
C MET A 71 4.05 -2.68 -1.85
N VAL A 72 2.84 -3.08 -1.45
CA VAL A 72 2.21 -2.67 -0.19
C VAL A 72 3.03 -3.06 1.05
N TYR A 73 3.76 -4.18 1.00
CA TYR A 73 4.63 -4.62 2.09
C TYR A 73 5.86 -3.74 2.22
N PHE A 74 6.39 -3.23 1.11
CA PHE A 74 7.50 -2.28 1.15
C PHE A 74 7.06 -0.90 1.67
N CYS A 75 5.82 -0.49 1.41
CA CYS A 75 5.26 0.73 1.99
C CYS A 75 5.02 0.64 3.51
N GLN A 76 4.85 -0.57 4.05
CA GLN A 76 4.53 -0.83 5.46
C GLN A 76 5.23 -2.13 5.92
N PRO A 77 6.57 -2.13 6.10
CA PRO A 77 7.34 -3.34 6.39
C PRO A 77 6.94 -4.00 7.72
N GLU A 78 6.59 -3.20 8.73
CA GLU A 78 6.14 -3.66 10.05
C GLU A 78 4.61 -3.90 10.11
N GLY A 79 3.91 -3.75 8.98
CA GLY A 79 2.45 -3.77 8.90
C GLY A 79 1.78 -2.50 9.46
N CYS A 80 0.45 -2.47 9.39
CA CYS A 80 -0.33 -1.29 9.77
C CYS A 80 -0.77 -1.35 11.23
N VAL A 81 -0.33 -0.40 12.05
CA VAL A 81 -0.74 -0.27 13.45
C VAL A 81 -1.76 0.85 13.63
N SER A 82 -2.99 0.51 14.04
CA SER A 82 -3.98 1.51 14.43
C SER A 82 -3.74 1.94 15.87
N VAL A 83 -3.10 3.09 16.07
CA VAL A 83 -3.11 3.75 17.38
C VAL A 83 -4.50 4.31 17.62
N GLY A 84 -5.31 3.59 18.39
CA GLY A 84 -6.67 4.00 18.74
C GLY A 84 -6.72 5.41 19.33
N SER A 85 -7.88 6.07 19.18
CA SER A 85 -8.17 7.47 19.53
C SER A 85 -7.85 7.89 20.99
N ARG A 86 -7.38 7.01 21.87
CA ARG A 86 -7.22 7.25 23.31
C ARG A 86 -5.82 7.67 23.76
N ARG A 87 -4.87 7.96 22.86
CA ARG A 87 -3.57 8.54 23.25
C ARG A 87 -3.38 9.92 22.64
N THR A 88 -4.11 10.90 23.19
CA THR A 88 -3.76 12.31 23.13
C THR A 88 -2.50 12.54 23.97
N GLY A 89 -1.33 12.28 23.40
CA GLY A 89 -0.05 12.50 24.06
C GLY A 89 1.09 11.86 23.29
N SER A 90 1.93 12.69 22.68
CA SER A 90 3.15 12.35 21.91
C SER A 90 3.01 11.41 20.70
N ALA A 91 1.85 10.82 20.41
CA ALA A 91 1.57 10.14 19.13
C ALA A 91 1.27 11.15 18.01
N ILE A 92 1.97 12.29 18.02
CA ILE A 92 2.19 13.07 16.80
C ILE A 92 2.83 12.07 15.85
N ARG A 93 2.08 11.71 14.83
CA ARG A 93 2.46 10.72 13.83
C ARG A 93 3.82 11.13 13.27
N ASP A 94 4.88 10.47 13.70
CA ASP A 94 6.22 10.62 13.12
C ASP A 94 6.07 10.26 11.65
N THR A 95 5.92 11.30 10.82
CA THR A 95 5.76 11.14 9.38
C THR A 95 7.15 10.91 8.85
N THR A 96 7.51 9.63 8.74
CA THR A 96 8.80 9.22 8.20
C THR A 96 8.67 8.98 6.71
N SER A 97 9.61 9.55 5.95
CA SER A 97 9.75 9.30 4.52
C SER A 97 10.94 8.39 4.31
N PHE A 98 10.75 7.35 3.51
CA PHE A 98 11.83 6.44 3.13
C PHE A 98 11.68 6.07 1.65
N VAL A 99 12.75 5.53 1.08
CA VAL A 99 12.82 5.10 -0.31
C VAL A 99 13.23 3.64 -0.34
N PHE A 100 12.57 2.86 -1.17
CA PHE A 100 12.92 1.47 -1.46
C PHE A 100 13.01 1.29 -2.99
N THR A 101 13.76 0.28 -3.41
CA THR A 101 13.93 -0.05 -4.83
C THR A 101 13.33 -1.42 -5.09
N LEU A 102 12.47 -1.52 -6.11
CA LEU A 102 12.02 -2.80 -6.65
C LEU A 102 12.94 -3.16 -7.81
N THR A 103 13.54 -4.34 -7.74
CA THR A 103 14.31 -4.91 -8.85
C THR A 103 13.42 -5.86 -9.61
N ASP A 104 13.33 -5.70 -10.92
CA ASP A 104 12.69 -6.69 -11.76
C ASP A 104 13.42 -8.02 -11.63
N LYS A 105 12.64 -9.10 -11.62
CA LYS A 105 13.21 -10.43 -11.82
C LYS A 105 13.63 -10.49 -13.28
N ASP A 106 14.94 -10.52 -13.56
CA ASP A 106 15.49 -10.65 -14.92
C ASP A 106 14.82 -11.84 -15.64
N SER A 107 13.78 -11.54 -16.44
CA SER A 107 13.08 -12.52 -17.26
C SER A 107 13.84 -12.81 -18.56
N GLY A 108 15.07 -12.31 -18.73
CA GLY A 108 15.95 -12.64 -19.84
C GLY A 108 15.35 -12.40 -21.23
N LYS A 109 14.42 -11.47 -21.40
CA LYS A 109 13.93 -11.09 -22.73
C LYS A 109 14.75 -9.91 -23.24
N THR A 110 15.71 -10.25 -24.09
CA THR A 110 16.42 -9.37 -25.04
C THR A 110 15.47 -8.72 -26.02
#